data_AF-A0A2I1FVG6-F1
#
_entry.id   AF-A0A2I1FVG6-F1
#
_cell.length_a   1.000
_cell.length_b   1.000
_cell.length_c   1.000
_cell.angle_alpha   90.00
_cell.angle_beta   90.00
_cell.angle_gamma   90.00
#
_symmetry.space_group_name_H-M   'P 1'
#
loop_
_entity.id
_entity.type
_entity.pdbx_description
1 polymer ?
#
loop_
_entity_poly.entity_id
_entity_poly.type
_entity_poly.pdbx_seq_one_letter_code
_entity_poly.pdbx_strand_id
1 'polypeptide(L)'
;MITFIVPYIKFVNYPRDYNWFFELFKPQSSPFVETISRDIYNTWNGEAIINFKWETYGRNYYIMIWIGFMALLGCFTAAATIPQQYIDDDIQIKLLIASIILGFIHLSFEVRQLIYNPFNWFQDFWNFFDIIAYLLPIYTSIYWLQMNNMNDKPISLLSFSCLFLDLKFLLFFRAFEYFGVYFAIIISVAKEIVSFLVLLFIIILSFAHAFYILSDSSLDTPSINNDNQLFENDSNPSLIHFKTSLFTMYQLLTGDSNTSTISNTPLVILIVIFSIMIVIYLMNLFIGLLNNAIEKDHDRVSYLMLKAEIIAEIELFYMLPYQRRNNDWFPEVMYYHASLDDTQKEVKKMMKRDEWDQINAFPKLKQDLLKKINIQHNPDD
;
A
#
# COMPACT_ATOMS: atom_id res chain seq x y z
N MET A 1 -27.63 -12.40 -25.99
CA MET A 1 -27.01 -11.39 -25.10
C MET A 1 -28.12 -10.57 -24.48
N ILE A 2 -28.08 -10.35 -23.17
CA ILE A 2 -29.02 -9.48 -22.44
C ILE A 2 -28.26 -8.22 -22.03
N THR A 3 -28.93 -7.08 -22.13
CA THR A 3 -28.37 -5.79 -21.70
C THR A 3 -29.08 -5.33 -20.45
N PHE A 4 -28.32 -5.11 -19.39
CA PHE A 4 -28.77 -4.58 -18.11
C PHE A 4 -28.41 -3.11 -17.99
N ILE A 5 -29.25 -2.35 -17.30
CA ILE A 5 -28.96 -0.97 -16.93
C ILE A 5 -28.38 -0.98 -15.52
N VAL A 6 -27.21 -0.35 -15.35
CA VAL A 6 -26.64 -0.12 -14.02
C VAL A 6 -27.40 1.06 -13.40
N PRO A 7 -28.03 0.90 -12.21
CA PRO A 7 -28.96 1.90 -11.66
C PRO A 7 -28.30 3.17 -11.11
N TYR A 8 -26.96 3.28 -11.21
CA TYR A 8 -26.16 4.42 -10.76
C TYR A 8 -26.12 5.54 -11.81
N ILE A 9 -27.26 6.19 -12.04
CA ILE A 9 -27.41 7.27 -13.04
C ILE A 9 -26.56 8.48 -12.64
N LYS A 10 -25.79 9.01 -13.61
CA LYS A 10 -24.84 10.14 -13.45
C LYS A 10 -23.75 9.93 -12.40
N PHE A 11 -23.62 8.73 -11.85
CA PHE A 11 -22.68 8.42 -10.78
C PHE A 11 -21.21 8.58 -11.21
N VAL A 12 -20.94 8.32 -12.48
CA VAL A 12 -19.59 8.43 -13.05
C VAL A 12 -19.36 9.76 -13.78
N ASN A 13 -20.38 10.59 -13.94
CA ASN A 13 -20.31 11.79 -14.76
C ASN A 13 -19.62 12.95 -14.00
N TYR A 14 -18.97 13.84 -14.76
CA TYR A 14 -18.35 15.06 -14.28
C TYR A 14 -19.16 16.31 -14.68
N PRO A 15 -19.05 17.41 -13.92
CA PRO A 15 -19.67 18.68 -14.32
C PRO A 15 -19.08 19.16 -15.65
N ARG A 16 -19.93 19.74 -16.51
CA ARG A 16 -19.50 20.28 -17.81
C ARG A 16 -18.78 21.61 -17.68
N ASP A 17 -19.19 22.44 -16.72
CA ASP A 17 -18.58 23.74 -16.46
C ASP A 17 -17.39 23.58 -15.51
N TYR A 18 -16.19 23.90 -16.00
CA TYR A 18 -14.96 23.83 -15.22
C TYR A 18 -14.04 24.99 -15.56
N ASN A 19 -13.16 25.32 -14.61
CA ASN A 19 -12.06 26.24 -14.84
C ASN A 19 -10.76 25.45 -14.93
N TRP A 20 -10.09 25.53 -16.07
CA TRP A 20 -8.88 24.77 -16.36
C TRP A 20 -7.76 24.98 -15.32
N PHE A 21 -7.59 26.20 -14.81
CA PHE A 21 -6.55 26.51 -13.82
C PHE A 21 -6.86 25.88 -12.46
N PHE A 22 -8.13 25.95 -12.02
CA PHE A 22 -8.55 25.32 -10.76
C PHE A 22 -8.47 23.80 -10.83
N GLU A 23 -8.74 23.19 -11.98
CA GLU A 23 -8.64 21.74 -12.16
C GLU A 23 -7.23 21.17 -11.96
N LEU A 24 -6.18 21.99 -12.07
CA LEU A 24 -4.81 21.55 -11.83
C LEU A 24 -4.56 21.27 -10.33
N PHE A 25 -5.10 22.12 -9.45
CA PHE A 25 -4.88 22.05 -8.00
C PHE A 25 -6.03 21.39 -7.25
N LYS A 26 -7.26 21.60 -7.72
CA LYS A 26 -8.49 21.10 -7.10
C LYS A 26 -9.49 20.66 -8.18
N PRO A 27 -9.25 19.49 -8.83
CA PRO A 27 -10.17 18.94 -9.82
C PRO A 27 -11.56 18.74 -9.20
N GLN A 28 -12.62 18.99 -9.99
CA GLN A 28 -13.96 18.57 -9.59
C GLN A 28 -14.00 17.04 -9.53
N SER A 29 -14.69 16.48 -8.55
CA SER A 29 -14.93 15.05 -8.39
C SER A 29 -16.23 14.60 -9.06
N SER A 30 -16.29 13.31 -9.42
CA SER A 30 -17.55 12.63 -9.75
C SER A 30 -18.12 11.99 -8.49
N PRO A 31 -19.44 11.68 -8.44
CA PRO A 31 -20.02 10.97 -7.31
C PRO A 31 -19.28 9.65 -7.00
N PHE A 32 -18.81 8.93 -8.03
CA PHE A 32 -17.97 7.74 -7.88
C PHE A 32 -16.74 7.98 -7.00
N VAL A 33 -16.01 9.07 -7.25
CA VAL A 33 -14.81 9.45 -6.49
C VAL A 33 -15.16 9.85 -5.05
N GLU A 34 -16.32 10.46 -4.85
CA GLU A 34 -16.78 10.91 -3.53
C GLU A 34 -17.33 9.76 -2.67
N THR A 35 -17.81 8.68 -3.29
CA THR A 35 -18.57 7.62 -2.62
C THR A 35 -18.01 6.22 -2.89
N ILE A 36 -16.74 6.03 -2.52
CA ILE A 36 -16.12 4.70 -2.46
C ILE A 36 -16.62 4.00 -1.19
N SER A 37 -17.51 3.02 -1.35
CA SER A 37 -18.09 2.29 -0.21
C SER A 37 -18.16 0.79 -0.45
N ARG A 38 -17.96 0.04 0.65
CA ARG A 38 -18.02 -1.43 0.63
C ARG A 38 -19.39 -1.93 0.17
N ASP A 39 -20.47 -1.26 0.57
CA ASP A 39 -21.85 -1.64 0.24
C ASP A 39 -22.10 -1.60 -1.27
N ILE A 40 -21.51 -0.63 -1.98
CA ILE A 40 -21.63 -0.52 -3.44
C ILE A 40 -20.89 -1.68 -4.11
N TYR A 41 -19.63 -1.92 -3.74
CA TYR A 41 -18.79 -2.94 -4.40
C TYR A 41 -19.08 -4.37 -3.98
N ASN A 42 -19.88 -4.57 -2.93
CA ASN A 42 -20.47 -5.88 -2.63
C ASN A 42 -21.58 -6.26 -3.63
N THR A 43 -22.04 -5.33 -4.47
CA THR A 43 -23.05 -5.59 -5.51
C THR A 43 -22.41 -5.77 -6.89
N TRP A 44 -23.06 -6.55 -7.76
CA TRP A 44 -22.63 -6.68 -9.16
C TRP A 44 -22.65 -5.36 -9.92
N ASN A 45 -23.54 -4.44 -9.54
CA ASN A 45 -23.58 -3.10 -10.12
C ASN A 45 -22.29 -2.34 -9.82
N GLY A 46 -21.79 -2.40 -8.59
CA GLY A 46 -20.51 -1.79 -8.21
C GLY A 46 -19.33 -2.43 -8.96
N GLU A 47 -19.29 -3.75 -9.04
CA GLU A 47 -18.24 -4.46 -9.79
C GLU A 47 -18.27 -4.12 -11.29
N ALA A 48 -19.46 -4.02 -11.89
CA ALA A 48 -19.62 -3.60 -13.29
C ALA A 48 -19.07 -2.18 -13.54
N ILE A 49 -19.25 -1.25 -12.60
CA ILE A 49 -18.67 0.11 -12.69
C ILE A 49 -17.15 0.06 -12.74
N ILE A 50 -16.54 -0.70 -11.82
CA ILE A 50 -15.09 -0.83 -11.74
C ILE A 50 -14.52 -1.47 -12.99
N ASN A 51 -15.15 -2.55 -13.47
CA ASN A 51 -14.71 -3.24 -14.70
C ASN A 51 -14.85 -2.33 -15.92
N PHE A 52 -15.96 -1.60 -16.05
CA PHE A 52 -16.16 -0.64 -17.14
C PHE A 52 -15.06 0.44 -17.14
N LYS A 53 -14.83 1.11 -16.01
CA LYS A 53 -13.83 2.18 -15.89
C LYS A 53 -12.41 1.67 -16.15
N TRP A 54 -12.08 0.49 -15.61
CA TRP A 54 -10.79 -0.15 -15.80
C TRP A 54 -10.51 -0.48 -17.27
N GLU A 55 -11.48 -1.08 -17.97
CA GLU A 55 -11.32 -1.45 -19.38
C GLU A 55 -11.35 -0.26 -20.34
N THR A 56 -12.09 0.80 -19.98
CA THR A 56 -12.26 1.98 -20.85
C THR A 56 -11.01 2.87 -20.87
N TYR A 57 -10.44 3.16 -19.71
CA TYR A 57 -9.27 4.04 -19.60
C TYR A 57 -8.27 3.61 -18.51
N GLY A 58 -8.76 3.04 -17.41
CA GLY A 58 -7.95 2.81 -16.20
C GLY A 58 -6.70 2.00 -16.49
N ARG A 59 -6.84 0.90 -17.22
CA ARG A 59 -5.72 0.02 -17.60
C ARG A 59 -4.63 0.76 -18.38
N ASN A 60 -5.01 1.58 -19.36
CA ASN A 60 -4.04 2.25 -20.23
C ASN A 60 -3.28 3.33 -19.47
N TYR A 61 -3.96 4.14 -18.66
CA TYR A 61 -3.31 5.11 -17.79
C TYR A 61 -2.39 4.43 -16.78
N TYR A 62 -2.87 3.36 -16.15
CA TYR A 62 -2.09 2.63 -15.16
C TYR A 62 -0.79 2.08 -15.76
N ILE A 63 -0.86 1.48 -16.95
CA ILE A 63 0.32 0.99 -17.69
C ILE A 63 1.26 2.15 -18.04
N MET A 64 0.74 3.31 -18.46
CA MET A 64 1.58 4.47 -18.78
C MET A 64 2.34 4.99 -17.55
N ILE A 65 1.66 5.12 -16.40
CA ILE A 65 2.26 5.52 -15.12
C ILE A 65 3.34 4.50 -14.72
N TRP A 66 3.01 3.21 -14.83
CA TRP A 66 3.93 2.13 -14.50
C TRP A 66 5.18 2.13 -15.38
N ILE A 67 5.05 2.33 -16.70
CA ILE A 67 6.19 2.47 -17.62
C ILE A 67 7.05 3.67 -17.25
N GLY A 68 6.44 4.82 -16.95
CA GLY A 68 7.15 6.01 -16.51
C GLY A 68 7.91 5.78 -15.20
N PHE A 69 7.34 4.99 -14.28
CA PHE A 69 8.01 4.57 -13.06
C PHE A 69 9.16 3.58 -13.32
N MET A 70 8.97 2.61 -14.22
CA MET A 70 10.01 1.66 -14.60
C MET A 70 11.21 2.35 -15.24
N ALA A 71 10.99 3.44 -15.99
CA ALA A 71 12.07 4.28 -16.50
C ALA A 71 12.87 4.94 -15.36
N LEU A 72 12.18 5.46 -14.33
CA LEU A 72 12.84 6.02 -13.13
C LEU A 72 13.66 4.96 -12.40
N LEU A 73 13.03 3.82 -12.08
CA LEU A 73 13.68 2.69 -11.42
C LEU A 73 14.91 2.23 -12.21
N GLY A 74 14.77 2.03 -13.52
CA GLY A 74 15.86 1.60 -14.39
C GLY A 74 17.01 2.59 -14.45
N CYS A 75 16.72 3.90 -14.60
CA CYS A 75 17.78 4.92 -14.65
C CYS A 75 18.56 4.99 -13.33
N PHE A 76 17.84 5.01 -12.19
CA PHE A 76 18.46 5.16 -10.89
C PHE A 76 19.26 3.92 -10.50
N THR A 77 18.69 2.73 -10.67
CA THR A 77 19.37 1.47 -10.33
C THR A 77 20.56 1.20 -11.24
N ALA A 78 20.48 1.51 -12.54
CA ALA A 78 21.62 1.41 -13.44
C ALA A 78 22.77 2.34 -13.00
N ALA A 79 22.47 3.60 -12.65
CA ALA A 79 23.47 4.52 -12.13
C ALA A 79 24.08 4.05 -10.80
N ALA A 80 23.26 3.46 -9.91
CA ALA A 80 23.68 3.04 -8.57
C ALA A 80 24.47 1.71 -8.56
N THR A 81 24.13 0.76 -9.43
CA THR A 81 24.64 -0.62 -9.37
C THR A 81 25.79 -0.89 -10.31
N ILE A 82 25.83 -0.26 -11.49
CA ILE A 82 26.87 -0.52 -12.47
C ILE A 82 28.20 0.02 -11.92
N PRO A 83 29.25 -0.84 -11.81
CA PRO A 83 30.56 -0.40 -11.34
C PRO A 83 31.15 0.66 -12.28
N GLN A 84 31.88 1.64 -11.73
CA GLN A 84 32.47 2.75 -12.48
C GLN A 84 33.47 2.30 -13.57
N GLN A 85 34.04 1.09 -13.43
CA GLN A 85 34.87 0.47 -14.48
C GLN A 85 34.11 0.09 -15.76
N TYR A 86 32.77 -0.02 -15.73
CA TYR A 86 31.94 -0.47 -16.84
C TYR A 86 30.99 0.62 -17.38
N ILE A 87 30.88 1.76 -16.72
CA ILE A 87 30.02 2.87 -17.13
C ILE A 87 30.86 4.13 -17.25
N ASP A 88 30.67 4.85 -18.37
CA ASP A 88 31.29 6.15 -18.56
C ASP A 88 30.67 7.18 -17.60
N ASP A 89 31.50 8.04 -17.03
CA ASP A 89 31.06 9.03 -16.03
C ASP A 89 29.97 9.96 -16.61
N ASP A 90 30.07 10.32 -17.91
CA ASP A 90 29.06 11.13 -18.60
C ASP A 90 27.70 10.40 -18.72
N ILE A 91 27.71 9.09 -18.93
CA ILE A 91 26.48 8.28 -18.97
C ILE A 91 25.85 8.22 -17.58
N GLN A 92 26.64 7.99 -16.54
CA GLN A 92 26.14 7.95 -15.17
C GLN A 92 25.51 9.29 -14.75
N ILE A 93 26.17 10.41 -15.08
CA ILE A 93 25.64 11.75 -14.84
C ILE A 93 24.30 11.93 -15.55
N LYS A 94 24.18 11.52 -16.81
CA LYS A 94 22.92 11.58 -17.57
C LYS A 94 21.82 10.73 -16.93
N LEU A 95 22.13 9.54 -16.42
CA LEU A 95 21.17 8.67 -15.74
C LEU A 95 20.68 9.28 -14.41
N LEU A 96 21.57 9.92 -13.65
CA LEU A 96 21.18 10.63 -12.42
C LEU A 96 20.31 11.85 -12.73
N ILE A 97 20.65 12.63 -13.76
CA ILE A 97 19.82 13.76 -14.21
C ILE A 97 18.43 13.27 -14.68
N ALA A 98 18.38 12.18 -15.45
CA ALA A 98 17.12 11.58 -15.87
C ALA A 98 16.29 11.11 -14.66
N SER A 99 16.94 10.50 -13.66
CA SER A 99 16.28 10.06 -12.42
C SER A 99 15.69 11.24 -11.63
N ILE A 100 16.40 12.38 -11.57
CA ILE A 100 15.89 13.61 -10.95
C ILE A 100 14.64 14.10 -11.67
N ILE A 101 14.69 14.21 -13.01
CA ILE A 101 13.56 14.70 -13.82
C ILE A 101 12.35 13.77 -13.67
N LEU A 102 12.54 12.47 -13.84
CA LEU A 102 11.46 11.48 -13.73
C LEU A 102 10.89 11.42 -12.31
N GLY A 103 11.76 11.52 -11.29
CA GLY A 103 11.34 11.60 -9.88
C GLY A 103 10.47 12.83 -9.62
N PHE A 104 10.84 14.02 -10.12
CA PHE A 104 10.04 15.22 -9.98
C PHE A 104 8.68 15.13 -10.69
N ILE A 105 8.61 14.46 -11.84
CA ILE A 105 7.34 14.23 -12.54
C ILE A 105 6.39 13.43 -11.65
N HIS A 106 6.84 12.30 -11.10
CA HIS A 106 6.01 11.48 -10.20
C HIS A 106 5.66 12.21 -8.91
N LEU A 107 6.63 12.86 -8.28
CA LEU A 107 6.42 13.66 -7.07
C LEU A 107 5.39 14.78 -7.27
N SER A 108 5.31 15.37 -8.47
CA SER A 108 4.32 16.40 -8.77
C SER A 108 2.87 15.90 -8.63
N PHE A 109 2.61 14.63 -8.96
CA PHE A 109 1.29 14.03 -8.77
C PHE A 109 0.97 13.84 -7.29
N GLU A 110 1.92 13.35 -6.48
CA GLU A 110 1.76 13.20 -5.03
C GLU A 110 1.49 14.55 -4.34
N VAL A 111 2.21 15.60 -4.73
CA VAL A 111 1.99 16.95 -4.22
C VAL A 111 0.58 17.45 -4.57
N ARG A 112 0.07 17.14 -5.75
CA ARG A 112 -1.32 17.50 -6.13
C ARG A 112 -2.34 16.75 -5.28
N GLN A 113 -2.11 15.48 -4.94
CA GLN A 113 -2.98 14.73 -4.04
C GLN A 113 -3.00 15.35 -2.63
N LEU A 114 -1.83 15.72 -2.11
CA LEU A 114 -1.69 16.39 -0.81
C LEU A 114 -2.43 17.73 -0.76
N ILE A 115 -2.35 18.53 -1.84
CA ILE A 115 -3.07 19.81 -1.94
C ILE A 115 -4.59 19.60 -2.02
N TYR A 116 -5.05 18.56 -2.73
CA TYR A 116 -6.47 18.30 -2.94
C TYR A 116 -7.20 17.95 -1.64
N ASN A 117 -6.65 17.02 -0.86
CA ASN A 117 -7.25 16.60 0.41
C ASN A 117 -6.17 16.17 1.42
N PRO A 118 -5.58 17.12 2.18
CA PRO A 118 -4.48 16.82 3.09
C PRO A 118 -4.88 15.88 4.22
N PHE A 119 -6.10 15.97 4.74
CA PHE A 119 -6.55 15.14 5.85
C PHE A 119 -6.64 13.66 5.46
N ASN A 120 -7.28 13.34 4.33
CA ASN A 120 -7.32 11.97 3.84
C ASN A 120 -5.93 11.49 3.41
N TRP A 121 -5.12 12.39 2.85
CA TRP A 121 -3.77 12.07 2.42
C TRP A 121 -2.91 11.56 3.59
N PHE A 122 -2.97 12.22 4.75
CA PHE A 122 -2.24 11.80 5.97
C PHE A 122 -2.81 10.54 6.65
N GLN A 123 -4.02 10.11 6.32
CA GLN A 123 -4.60 8.89 6.86
C GLN A 123 -4.20 7.64 6.05
N ASP A 124 -3.83 7.82 4.79
CA ASP A 124 -3.37 6.73 3.95
C ASP A 124 -1.86 6.51 4.13
N PHE A 125 -1.52 5.32 4.64
CA PHE A 125 -0.14 4.90 4.83
C PHE A 125 0.64 4.84 3.51
N TRP A 126 -0.02 4.52 2.39
CA TRP A 126 0.64 4.38 1.10
C TRP A 126 1.17 5.71 0.55
N ASN A 127 0.50 6.81 0.84
CA ASN A 127 0.89 8.12 0.37
C ASN A 127 2.24 8.59 0.93
N PHE A 128 2.51 8.29 2.21
CA PHE A 128 3.83 8.56 2.81
C PHE A 128 4.92 7.74 2.15
N PHE A 129 4.62 6.45 1.92
CA PHE A 129 5.54 5.55 1.26
C PHE A 129 5.88 6.04 -0.15
N ASP A 130 4.88 6.50 -0.90
CA ASP A 130 5.03 7.03 -2.26
C ASP A 130 5.90 8.29 -2.31
N ILE A 131 5.68 9.24 -1.40
CA ILE A 131 6.53 10.43 -1.29
C ILE A 131 7.99 10.06 -0.99
N ILE A 132 8.23 9.14 -0.03
CA ILE A 132 9.59 8.73 0.33
C ILE A 132 10.28 8.06 -0.87
N ALA A 133 9.55 7.18 -1.57
CA ALA A 133 10.08 6.47 -2.73
C ALA A 133 10.50 7.38 -3.88
N TYR A 134 9.93 8.59 -4.01
CA TYR A 134 10.34 9.57 -5.01
C TYR A 134 11.35 10.59 -4.48
N LEU A 135 11.18 11.09 -3.27
CA LEU A 135 12.08 12.10 -2.68
C LEU A 135 13.49 11.55 -2.48
N LEU A 136 13.61 10.32 -2.00
CA LEU A 136 14.88 9.76 -1.56
C LEU A 136 15.84 9.50 -2.74
N PRO A 137 15.40 8.96 -3.90
CA PRO A 137 16.21 8.91 -5.12
C PRO A 137 16.56 10.29 -5.71
N ILE A 138 15.66 11.27 -5.65
CA ILE A 138 15.94 12.65 -6.11
C ILE A 138 17.08 13.25 -5.26
N TYR A 139 16.92 13.20 -3.94
CA TYR A 139 17.91 13.71 -3.01
C TYR A 139 19.26 13.02 -3.20
N THR A 140 19.26 11.68 -3.27
CA THR A 140 20.49 10.89 -3.48
C THR A 140 21.17 11.25 -4.81
N SER A 141 20.41 11.44 -5.88
CA SER A 141 20.96 11.82 -7.19
C SER A 141 21.60 13.21 -7.14
N ILE A 142 20.95 14.19 -6.51
CA ILE A 142 21.50 15.55 -6.36
C ILE A 142 22.75 15.53 -5.48
N TYR A 143 22.67 14.84 -4.33
CA TYR A 143 23.78 14.71 -3.39
C TYR A 143 24.99 14.06 -4.05
N TRP A 144 24.79 12.97 -4.79
CA TRP A 144 25.87 12.28 -5.49
C TRP A 144 26.48 13.14 -6.60
N LEU A 145 25.67 13.87 -7.38
CA LEU A 145 26.19 14.80 -8.39
C LEU A 145 27.04 15.93 -7.78
N GLN A 146 26.68 16.41 -6.58
CA GLN A 146 27.48 17.41 -5.86
C GLN A 146 28.80 16.83 -5.33
N MET A 147 28.77 15.60 -4.82
CA MET A 147 29.93 14.91 -4.26
C MET A 147 30.81 14.21 -5.29
N ASN A 148 30.42 14.18 -6.57
CA ASN A 148 31.20 13.54 -7.63
C ASN A 148 32.63 14.11 -7.73
N ASN A 149 32.84 15.36 -7.29
CA ASN A 149 34.17 15.98 -7.21
C ASN A 149 35.08 15.37 -6.12
N MET A 150 34.54 14.57 -5.19
CA MET A 150 35.27 13.95 -4.06
C MET A 150 35.42 12.43 -4.19
N ASN A 151 34.94 11.80 -5.27
CA ASN A 151 34.98 10.34 -5.52
C ASN A 151 34.36 9.44 -4.44
N ASP A 152 33.62 10.00 -3.48
CA ASP A 152 32.93 9.22 -2.45
C ASP A 152 31.50 8.88 -2.87
N LYS A 153 31.25 7.58 -3.05
CA LYS A 153 29.92 7.05 -3.36
C LYS A 153 29.06 7.02 -2.09
N PRO A 154 27.86 7.62 -2.07
CA PRO A 154 26.97 7.60 -0.90
C PRO A 154 26.24 6.25 -0.80
N ILE A 155 26.97 5.18 -0.47
CA ILE A 155 26.49 3.79 -0.53
C ILE A 155 25.19 3.59 0.25
N SER A 156 25.10 4.13 1.48
CA SER A 156 23.91 3.97 2.32
C SER A 156 22.65 4.57 1.69
N LEU A 157 22.74 5.80 1.19
CA LEU A 157 21.62 6.50 0.56
C LEU A 157 21.19 5.84 -0.75
N LEU A 158 22.15 5.37 -1.55
CA LEU A 158 21.86 4.60 -2.76
C LEU A 158 21.11 3.30 -2.42
N SER A 159 21.57 2.56 -1.42
CA SER A 159 20.94 1.32 -0.99
C SER A 159 19.49 1.53 -0.51
N PHE A 160 19.26 2.52 0.35
CA PHE A 160 17.90 2.84 0.79
C PHE A 160 17.03 3.34 -0.37
N SER A 161 17.57 4.17 -1.27
CA SER A 161 16.84 4.65 -2.46
C SER A 161 16.36 3.48 -3.33
N CYS A 162 17.25 2.54 -3.63
CA CYS A 162 16.90 1.36 -4.41
C CYS A 162 15.82 0.53 -3.70
N LEU A 163 15.97 0.28 -2.39
CA LEU A 163 14.98 -0.47 -1.62
C LEU A 163 13.58 0.16 -1.68
N PHE A 164 13.48 1.48 -1.49
CA PHE A 164 12.18 2.16 -1.54
C PHE A 164 11.58 2.16 -2.95
N LEU A 165 12.40 2.30 -4.00
CA LEU A 165 11.93 2.15 -5.38
C LEU A 165 11.46 0.71 -5.68
N ASP A 166 12.18 -0.31 -5.21
CA ASP A 166 11.79 -1.72 -5.40
C ASP A 166 10.51 -2.07 -4.65
N LEU A 167 10.35 -1.57 -3.43
CA LEU A 167 9.10 -1.71 -2.68
C LEU A 167 7.94 -0.95 -3.36
N LYS A 168 8.19 0.24 -3.93
CA LYS A 168 7.19 0.97 -4.74
C LYS A 168 6.82 0.20 -6.01
N PHE A 169 7.78 -0.45 -6.66
CA PHE A 169 7.52 -1.34 -7.79
C PHE A 169 6.51 -2.44 -7.42
N LEU A 170 6.66 -3.06 -6.24
CA LEU A 170 5.71 -4.08 -5.77
C LEU A 170 4.28 -3.54 -5.64
N LEU A 171 4.11 -2.28 -5.24
CA LEU A 171 2.78 -1.67 -5.09
C LEU A 171 2.04 -1.51 -6.43
N PHE A 172 2.72 -1.60 -7.57
CA PHE A 172 2.03 -1.63 -8.87
C PHE A 172 1.26 -2.93 -9.12
N PHE A 173 1.54 -4.00 -8.37
CA PHE A 173 0.79 -5.24 -8.52
C PHE A 173 -0.61 -5.17 -7.91
N ARG A 174 -0.90 -4.20 -7.02
CA ARG A 174 -2.18 -4.09 -6.32
C ARG A 174 -3.38 -3.90 -7.25
N ALA A 175 -3.18 -3.35 -8.45
CA ALA A 175 -4.27 -3.14 -9.41
C ALA A 175 -4.72 -4.43 -10.11
N PHE A 176 -3.86 -5.44 -10.21
CA PHE A 176 -4.16 -6.69 -10.90
C PHE A 176 -4.85 -7.67 -9.94
N GLU A 177 -5.93 -8.29 -10.38
CA GLU A 177 -6.75 -9.17 -9.53
C GLU A 177 -5.96 -10.29 -8.86
N TYR A 178 -5.05 -10.93 -9.61
CA TYR A 178 -4.24 -12.04 -9.11
C TYR A 178 -3.41 -11.66 -7.87
N PHE A 179 -2.85 -10.45 -7.83
CA PHE A 179 -2.01 -9.99 -6.71
C PHE A 179 -2.79 -9.09 -5.73
N GLY A 180 -3.73 -8.30 -6.24
CA GLY A 180 -4.46 -7.29 -5.49
C GLY A 180 -5.32 -7.85 -4.36
N VAL A 181 -5.79 -9.09 -4.49
CA VAL A 181 -6.45 -9.80 -3.38
C VAL A 181 -5.50 -9.96 -2.19
N TYR A 182 -4.25 -10.34 -2.42
CA TYR A 182 -3.26 -10.45 -1.34
C TYR A 182 -2.94 -9.08 -0.72
N PHE A 183 -2.86 -8.02 -1.52
CA PHE A 183 -2.72 -6.66 -0.99
C PHE A 183 -3.91 -6.25 -0.12
N ALA A 184 -5.13 -6.60 -0.54
CA ALA A 184 -6.34 -6.34 0.23
C ALA A 184 -6.29 -7.04 1.60
N ILE A 185 -5.91 -8.32 1.63
CA ILE A 185 -5.73 -9.07 2.87
C ILE A 185 -4.67 -8.40 3.75
N ILE A 186 -3.50 -8.05 3.20
CA ILE A 186 -2.41 -7.42 3.96
C ILE A 186 -2.88 -6.11 4.62
N ILE A 187 -3.58 -5.25 3.88
CA ILE A 187 -4.08 -3.96 4.40
C ILE A 187 -5.15 -4.17 5.47
N SER A 188 -6.08 -5.10 5.23
CA SER A 188 -7.18 -5.40 6.14
C SER A 188 -6.67 -5.95 7.47
N VAL A 189 -5.80 -6.97 7.39
CA VAL A 189 -5.15 -7.58 8.53
C VAL A 189 -4.31 -6.56 9.30
N ALA A 190 -3.53 -5.72 8.60
CA ALA A 190 -2.74 -4.66 9.22
C ALA A 190 -3.61 -3.75 10.09
N LYS A 191 -4.78 -3.30 9.58
CA LYS A 191 -5.72 -2.45 10.34
C LYS A 191 -6.22 -3.13 11.61
N GLU A 192 -6.47 -4.43 11.59
CA GLU A 192 -6.94 -5.16 12.77
C GLU A 192 -5.84 -5.38 13.83
N ILE A 193 -4.59 -5.58 13.42
CA ILE A 193 -3.48 -5.90 14.35
C ILE A 193 -2.71 -4.67 14.87
N VAL A 194 -2.94 -3.46 14.36
CA VAL A 194 -2.20 -2.24 14.80
C VAL A 194 -2.24 -2.06 16.32
N SER A 195 -3.41 -2.22 16.94
CA SER A 195 -3.55 -2.08 18.40
C SER A 195 -2.68 -3.08 19.17
N PHE A 196 -2.55 -4.31 18.65
CA PHE A 196 -1.68 -5.33 19.23
C PHE A 196 -0.20 -4.96 19.05
N LEU A 197 0.20 -4.46 17.88
CA LEU A 197 1.58 -4.03 17.63
C LEU A 197 2.01 -2.87 18.55
N VAL A 198 1.11 -1.93 18.86
CA VAL A 198 1.37 -0.85 19.83
C VAL A 198 1.61 -1.42 21.23
N LEU A 199 0.78 -2.37 21.67
CA LEU A 199 0.97 -3.06 22.95
C LEU A 199 2.33 -3.78 23.00
N LEU A 200 2.64 -4.55 21.95
CA LEU A 200 3.92 -5.27 21.83
C LEU A 200 5.10 -4.30 21.90
N PHE A 201 5.03 -3.15 21.21
CA PHE A 201 6.08 -2.14 21.23
C PHE A 201 6.31 -1.56 22.63
N ILE A 202 5.26 -1.21 23.36
CA ILE A 202 5.36 -0.68 24.74
C ILE A 202 6.02 -1.72 25.66
N ILE A 203 5.65 -3.00 25.50
CA ILE A 203 6.22 -4.08 26.28
C ILE A 203 7.71 -4.25 25.97
N ILE A 204 8.10 -4.29 24.68
CA ILE A 204 9.51 -4.39 24.28
C ILE A 204 10.32 -3.21 24.84
N LEU A 205 9.79 -2.00 24.76
CA LEU A 205 10.44 -0.80 25.33
C LEU A 205 10.63 -0.92 26.85
N SER A 206 9.64 -1.45 27.56
CA SER A 206 9.70 -1.66 29.01
C SER A 206 10.80 -2.66 29.39
N PHE A 207 10.90 -3.76 28.65
CA PHE A 207 11.94 -4.78 28.88
C PHE A 207 13.32 -4.28 28.46
N ALA A 208 13.43 -3.52 27.37
CA ALA A 208 14.69 -2.90 26.96
C ALA A 208 15.20 -1.91 28.01
N HIS A 209 14.29 -1.15 28.62
CA HIS A 209 14.64 -0.26 29.73
C HIS A 209 15.11 -1.02 30.97
N ALA A 210 14.42 -2.10 31.36
CA ALA A 210 14.86 -2.95 32.47
C ALA A 210 16.22 -3.63 32.19
N PHE A 211 16.41 -4.11 30.96
CA PHE A 211 17.66 -4.72 30.51
C PHE A 211 18.80 -3.70 30.51
N TYR A 212 18.56 -2.47 30.07
CA TYR A 212 19.52 -1.38 30.11
C TYR A 212 20.01 -1.13 31.53
N ILE A 213 19.09 -0.97 32.50
CA ILE A 213 19.45 -0.72 33.91
C ILE A 213 20.31 -1.88 34.47
N LEU A 214 19.89 -3.12 34.23
CA LEU A 214 20.60 -4.30 34.73
C LEU A 214 21.98 -4.47 34.07
N SER A 215 22.10 -4.11 32.79
CA SER A 215 23.38 -4.18 32.06
C SER A 215 24.34 -3.08 32.51
N ASP A 216 23.86 -1.86 32.72
CA ASP A 216 24.64 -0.72 33.19
C ASP A 216 25.21 -0.97 34.60
N SER A 217 24.38 -1.50 35.51
CA SER A 217 24.80 -1.85 36.89
C SER A 217 25.85 -2.98 36.98
N SER A 218 26.06 -3.73 35.90
CA SER A 218 27.03 -4.83 35.85
C SER A 218 28.42 -4.43 35.35
N LEU A 219 28.56 -3.20 34.85
CA LEU A 219 29.82 -2.66 34.33
C LEU A 219 30.65 -1.91 35.39
N ASP A 220 30.14 -1.76 36.62
CA ASP A 220 30.84 -1.09 37.74
C ASP A 220 31.99 -1.92 38.36
N THR A 221 32.49 -2.95 37.67
CA THR A 221 33.82 -3.50 38.00
C THR A 221 34.85 -2.82 37.10
N PRO A 222 35.68 -1.89 37.62
CA PRO A 222 36.79 -1.37 36.85
C PRO A 222 37.82 -2.48 36.71
N SER A 223 37.71 -3.28 35.65
CA SER A 223 38.86 -4.05 35.18
C SER A 223 39.84 -3.05 34.58
N ILE A 224 40.73 -2.55 35.44
CA ILE A 224 41.95 -1.87 35.01
C ILE A 224 42.78 -2.92 34.29
N ASN A 225 42.56 -3.09 32.99
CA ASN A 225 43.56 -3.60 32.09
C ASN A 225 43.72 -2.56 30.99
N ASN A 226 44.78 -1.78 31.16
CA ASN A 226 45.33 -0.92 30.14
C ASN A 226 45.54 -1.76 28.89
N ASP A 227 44.84 -1.44 27.82
CA ASP A 227 45.47 -1.31 26.52
C ASP A 227 44.63 -0.39 25.64
N ASN A 228 45.34 0.58 25.08
CA ASN A 228 44.81 1.69 24.30
C ASN A 228 44.11 1.20 23.03
N GLN A 229 42.86 1.61 22.82
CA GLN A 229 42.34 1.88 21.48
C GLN A 229 41.05 2.73 21.52
N LEU A 230 41.27 4.05 21.41
CA LEU A 230 40.62 4.91 20.41
C LEU A 230 39.11 4.70 20.17
N PHE A 231 38.27 5.25 21.05
CA PHE A 231 36.97 5.80 20.67
C PHE A 231 36.72 7.08 21.46
N GLU A 232 37.34 8.19 21.03
CA GLU A 232 36.68 9.48 21.15
C GLU A 232 35.45 9.42 20.24
N ASN A 233 34.28 9.21 20.84
CA ASN A 233 33.01 9.50 20.20
C ASN A 233 32.21 10.33 21.19
N ASP A 234 31.95 11.59 20.82
CA ASP A 234 31.06 12.58 21.47
C ASP A 234 29.59 12.12 21.53
N SER A 235 29.33 10.81 21.51
CA SER A 235 28.02 10.21 21.66
C SER A 235 27.80 9.86 23.12
N ASN A 236 26.72 10.39 23.71
CA ASN A 236 26.29 10.04 25.07
C ASN A 236 26.32 8.51 25.28
N PRO A 237 27.19 7.97 26.16
CA PRO A 237 27.38 6.53 26.30
C PRO A 237 26.06 5.84 26.70
N SER A 238 25.24 6.49 27.52
CA SER A 238 23.90 6.02 27.90
C SER A 238 22.97 5.76 26.70
N LEU A 239 23.02 6.60 25.66
CA LEU A 239 22.20 6.42 24.45
C LEU A 239 22.67 5.21 23.63
N ILE A 240 23.98 4.98 23.55
CA ILE A 240 24.54 3.81 22.87
C ILE A 240 24.11 2.54 23.60
N HIS A 241 24.29 2.51 24.92
CA HIS A 241 23.90 1.36 25.75
C HIS A 241 22.40 1.07 25.69
N PHE A 242 21.54 2.10 25.62
CA PHE A 242 20.10 1.91 25.44
C PHE A 242 19.74 1.38 24.04
N LYS A 243 20.39 1.87 22.97
CA LYS A 243 20.23 1.32 21.61
C LYS A 243 20.62 -0.15 21.53
N THR A 244 21.74 -0.51 22.15
CA THR A 244 22.17 -1.91 22.27
C THR A 244 21.14 -2.74 23.01
N SER A 245 20.61 -2.24 24.12
CA SER A 245 19.58 -2.93 24.91
C SER A 245 18.31 -3.20 24.10
N LEU A 246 17.83 -2.21 23.35
CA LEU A 246 16.70 -2.36 22.43
C LEU A 246 16.98 -3.41 21.34
N PHE A 247 18.18 -3.37 20.75
CA PHE A 247 18.59 -4.33 19.72
C PHE A 247 18.66 -5.76 20.28
N THR A 248 19.20 -5.95 21.48
CA THR A 248 19.22 -7.25 22.16
C THR A 248 17.81 -7.78 22.42
N MET A 249 16.88 -6.93 22.87
CA MET A 249 15.48 -7.37 23.07
C MET A 249 14.82 -7.77 21.75
N TYR A 250 15.12 -7.07 20.66
CA TYR A 250 14.64 -7.45 19.33
C TYR A 250 15.22 -8.80 18.86
N GLN A 251 16.53 -9.04 19.04
CA GLN A 251 17.13 -10.35 18.73
C GLN A 251 16.45 -11.48 19.52
N LEU A 252 16.22 -11.26 20.81
CA LEU A 252 15.55 -12.22 21.68
C LEU A 252 14.10 -12.50 21.24
N LEU A 253 13.37 -11.48 20.76
CA LEU A 253 12.03 -11.64 20.17
C LEU A 253 12.05 -12.58 18.95
N THR A 254 13.09 -12.51 18.11
CA THR A 254 13.26 -13.38 16.94
C THR A 254 13.80 -14.78 17.26
N GLY A 255 14.10 -15.05 18.54
CA GLY A 255 14.66 -16.32 19.01
C GLY A 255 16.18 -16.42 18.91
N ASP A 256 16.88 -15.34 18.54
CA ASP A 256 18.34 -15.28 18.58
C ASP A 256 18.80 -14.91 20.00
N SER A 257 19.41 -15.89 20.69
CA SER A 257 19.89 -15.74 22.05
C SER A 257 21.41 -15.86 22.08
N ASN A 258 22.13 -14.84 21.64
CA ASN A 258 23.54 -14.67 21.98
C ASN A 258 23.68 -14.27 23.46
N THR A 259 23.33 -15.22 24.34
CA THR A 259 23.28 -15.07 25.81
C THR A 259 24.57 -15.52 26.49
N SER A 260 25.61 -15.83 25.71
CA SER A 260 26.81 -16.53 26.15
C SER A 260 27.71 -15.77 27.14
N THR A 261 27.36 -14.54 27.52
CA THR A 261 28.16 -13.69 28.43
C THR A 261 27.36 -13.08 29.59
N ILE A 262 26.23 -13.67 29.99
CA ILE A 262 25.40 -13.12 31.07
C ILE A 262 25.63 -13.91 32.37
N SER A 263 26.44 -13.35 33.27
CA SER A 263 26.69 -13.88 34.63
C SER A 263 25.71 -13.37 35.68
N ASN A 264 24.83 -12.42 35.34
CA ASN A 264 23.94 -11.75 36.30
C ASN A 264 22.61 -12.49 36.46
N THR A 265 22.37 -13.07 37.64
CA THR A 265 21.13 -13.78 37.99
C THR A 265 19.85 -12.98 37.68
N PRO A 266 19.74 -11.67 38.00
CA PRO A 266 18.53 -10.91 37.69
C PRO A 266 18.29 -10.76 36.18
N LEU A 267 19.36 -10.68 35.40
CA LEU A 267 19.28 -10.53 33.95
C LEU A 267 18.83 -11.84 33.29
N VAL A 268 19.31 -12.98 33.79
CA VAL A 268 18.81 -14.31 33.37
C VAL A 268 17.32 -14.44 33.66
N ILE A 269 16.87 -14.02 34.84
CA ILE A 269 15.43 -14.05 35.19
C ILE A 269 14.62 -13.15 34.24
N LEU A 270 15.10 -11.93 33.95
CA LEU A 270 14.44 -11.01 33.02
C LEU A 270 14.29 -11.64 31.62
N ILE A 271 15.35 -12.27 31.10
CA ILE A 271 15.33 -12.95 29.80
C ILE A 271 14.32 -14.10 29.79
N VAL A 272 14.30 -14.94 30.84
CA VAL A 272 13.35 -16.05 30.92
C VAL A 272 11.90 -15.54 30.94
N ILE A 273 11.63 -14.50 31.73
CA ILE A 273 10.29 -13.86 31.77
C ILE A 273 9.93 -13.27 30.41
N PHE A 274 10.86 -12.56 29.76
CA PHE A 274 10.66 -12.01 28.43
C PHE A 274 10.31 -13.10 27.42
N SER A 275 11.08 -14.20 27.38
CA SER A 275 10.83 -15.30 26.44
C SER A 275 9.47 -15.96 26.66
N ILE A 276 9.07 -16.21 27.91
CA ILE A 276 7.74 -16.79 28.21
C ILE A 276 6.63 -15.83 27.76
N MET A 277 6.75 -14.55 28.09
CA MET A 277 5.70 -13.59 27.79
C MET A 277 5.63 -13.22 26.30
N ILE A 278 6.76 -12.91 25.67
CA ILE A 278 6.82 -12.46 24.28
C ILE A 278 6.77 -13.64 23.32
N VAL A 279 7.75 -14.53 23.40
CA VAL A 279 7.95 -15.60 22.40
C VAL A 279 6.87 -16.67 22.54
N ILE A 280 6.51 -17.07 23.77
CA ILE A 280 5.50 -18.11 23.97
C ILE A 280 4.07 -17.54 23.97
N TYR A 281 3.80 -16.47 24.72
CA TYR A 281 2.42 -15.98 24.84
C TYR A 281 2.03 -15.00 23.72
N LEU A 282 2.71 -13.86 23.60
CA LEU A 282 2.29 -12.80 22.67
C LEU A 282 2.47 -13.19 21.20
N MET A 283 3.54 -13.90 20.81
CA MET A 283 3.68 -14.34 19.41
C MET A 283 2.61 -15.37 19.03
N ASN A 284 2.26 -16.29 19.93
CA ASN A 284 1.17 -17.24 19.67
C ASN A 284 -0.20 -16.53 19.63
N LEU A 285 -0.43 -15.55 20.50
CA LEU A 285 -1.62 -14.70 20.44
C LEU A 285 -1.67 -13.90 19.13
N PHE A 286 -0.54 -13.35 18.69
CA PHE A 286 -0.42 -12.62 17.43
C PHE A 286 -0.79 -13.50 16.23
N ILE A 287 -0.27 -14.72 16.17
CA ILE A 287 -0.61 -15.69 15.12
C ILE A 287 -2.12 -16.01 15.14
N GLY A 288 -2.72 -16.19 16.31
CA GLY A 288 -4.16 -16.42 16.45
C GLY A 288 -5.00 -15.23 15.97
N LEU A 289 -4.60 -14.01 16.32
CA LEU A 289 -5.27 -12.78 15.86
C LEU A 289 -5.13 -12.61 14.34
N LEU A 290 -3.95 -12.91 13.79
CA LEU A 290 -3.70 -12.88 12.35
C LEU A 290 -4.63 -13.84 11.60
N ASN A 291 -4.74 -15.07 12.09
CA ASN A 291 -5.60 -16.08 11.47
C ASN A 291 -7.07 -15.66 11.47
N ASN A 292 -7.56 -15.12 12.59
CA ASN A 292 -8.94 -14.64 12.69
C ASN A 292 -9.21 -13.45 11.77
N ALA A 293 -8.24 -12.53 11.63
CA ALA A 293 -8.35 -11.37 10.76
C ALA A 293 -8.43 -11.75 9.28
N ILE A 294 -7.64 -12.75 8.87
CA ILE A 294 -7.65 -13.27 7.50
C ILE A 294 -8.99 -13.92 7.17
N GLU A 295 -9.59 -14.69 8.09
CA GLU A 295 -10.85 -15.41 7.83
C GLU A 295 -12.09 -14.51 7.72
N LYS A 296 -12.03 -13.30 8.31
CA LYS A 296 -13.16 -12.39 8.42
C LYS A 296 -13.41 -11.55 7.17
N ASP A 297 -12.42 -11.33 6.31
CA ASP A 297 -12.54 -10.38 5.21
C ASP A 297 -13.01 -11.04 3.89
N HIS A 298 -13.92 -10.36 3.19
CA HIS A 298 -14.30 -10.71 1.83
C HIS A 298 -13.23 -10.17 0.88
N ASP A 299 -12.16 -10.96 0.68
CA ASP A 299 -11.02 -10.73 -0.21
C ASP A 299 -11.37 -9.96 -1.50
N ARG A 300 -12.47 -10.34 -2.15
CA ARG A 300 -12.91 -9.74 -3.42
C ARG A 300 -13.40 -8.31 -3.28
N VAL A 301 -14.22 -8.01 -2.27
CA VAL A 301 -14.81 -6.68 -2.10
C VAL A 301 -13.73 -5.69 -1.67
N SER A 302 -12.84 -6.12 -0.77
CA SER A 302 -11.68 -5.32 -0.35
C SER A 302 -10.75 -5.03 -1.54
N TYR A 303 -10.53 -6.01 -2.44
CA TYR A 303 -9.80 -5.76 -3.69
C TYR A 303 -10.51 -4.74 -4.61
N LEU A 304 -11.83 -4.85 -4.79
CA LEU A 304 -12.59 -3.90 -5.62
C LEU A 304 -12.52 -2.48 -5.06
N MET A 305 -12.51 -2.31 -3.73
CA MET A 305 -12.29 -1.01 -3.08
C MET A 305 -10.91 -0.44 -3.43
N LEU A 306 -9.84 -1.23 -3.27
CA LEU A 306 -8.48 -0.79 -3.65
C LEU A 306 -8.40 -0.39 -5.12
N LYS A 307 -9.03 -1.16 -6.00
CA LYS A 307 -9.07 -0.85 -7.44
C LYS A 307 -9.87 0.42 -7.72
N ALA A 308 -10.94 0.67 -6.97
CA ALA A 308 -11.72 1.89 -7.08
C ALA A 308 -10.90 3.13 -6.69
N GLU A 309 -10.12 3.04 -5.61
CA GLU A 309 -9.23 4.11 -5.14
C GLU A 309 -8.20 4.46 -6.22
N ILE A 310 -7.54 3.46 -6.81
CA ILE A 310 -6.58 3.66 -7.92
C ILE A 310 -7.25 4.34 -9.13
N ILE A 311 -8.46 3.90 -9.49
CA ILE A 311 -9.20 4.49 -10.62
C ILE A 311 -9.57 5.94 -10.30
N ALA A 312 -10.00 6.23 -9.07
CA ALA A 312 -10.33 7.58 -8.62
C ALA A 312 -9.11 8.51 -8.65
N GLU A 313 -7.93 8.03 -8.26
CA GLU A 313 -6.67 8.76 -8.39
C GLU A 313 -6.34 9.07 -9.85
N ILE A 314 -6.48 8.09 -10.75
CA ILE A 314 -6.27 8.28 -12.19
C ILE A 314 -7.23 9.36 -12.73
N GLU A 315 -8.51 9.28 -12.36
CA GLU A 315 -9.53 10.26 -12.74
C GLU A 315 -9.18 11.67 -12.30
N LEU A 316 -8.81 11.88 -11.05
CA LEU A 316 -8.56 13.22 -10.52
C LEU A 316 -7.22 13.80 -10.98
N PHE A 317 -6.15 13.01 -10.90
CA PHE A 317 -4.79 13.55 -10.96
C PHE A 317 -4.09 13.28 -12.29
N TYR A 318 -4.36 12.16 -12.96
CA TYR A 318 -3.65 11.80 -14.19
C TYR A 318 -4.38 12.21 -15.46
N MET A 319 -5.72 12.20 -15.43
CA MET A 319 -6.51 12.65 -16.58
C MET A 319 -6.54 14.16 -16.73
N LEU A 320 -6.62 14.59 -17.99
CA LEU A 320 -6.87 15.98 -18.34
C LEU A 320 -8.35 16.33 -18.18
N PRO A 321 -8.69 17.60 -17.88
CA PRO A 321 -10.06 18.00 -17.61
C PRO A 321 -11.04 17.66 -18.74
N TYR A 322 -10.63 17.82 -20.01
CA TYR A 322 -11.49 17.52 -21.16
C TYR A 322 -11.79 16.01 -21.32
N GLN A 323 -10.85 15.14 -20.90
CA GLN A 323 -11.03 13.69 -20.98
C GLN A 323 -12.09 13.22 -19.98
N ARG A 324 -12.13 13.84 -18.79
CA ARG A 324 -13.18 13.62 -17.77
C ARG A 324 -14.60 13.98 -18.24
N ARG A 325 -14.73 14.80 -19.30
CA ARG A 325 -16.02 15.22 -19.87
C ARG A 325 -16.34 14.51 -21.19
N ASN A 326 -15.58 13.47 -21.53
CA ASN A 326 -15.92 12.60 -22.64
C ASN A 326 -17.10 11.69 -22.25
N ASN A 327 -18.23 11.81 -22.96
CA ASN A 327 -19.43 11.02 -22.71
C ASN A 327 -19.23 9.50 -22.92
N ASP A 328 -18.27 9.09 -23.74
CA ASP A 328 -17.98 7.67 -23.96
C ASP A 328 -17.28 7.05 -22.75
N TRP A 329 -16.45 7.84 -22.05
CA TRP A 329 -15.69 7.39 -20.88
C TRP A 329 -16.45 7.63 -19.57
N PHE A 330 -17.29 8.66 -19.54
CA PHE A 330 -18.08 9.07 -18.38
C PHE A 330 -19.57 9.23 -18.77
N PRO A 331 -20.23 8.12 -19.15
CA PRO A 331 -21.62 8.15 -19.60
C PRO A 331 -22.59 8.47 -18.46
N GLU A 332 -23.74 9.06 -18.78
CA GLU A 332 -24.81 9.28 -17.80
C GLU A 332 -25.45 7.97 -17.32
N VAL A 333 -25.51 6.97 -18.20
CA VAL A 333 -26.09 5.65 -17.93
C VAL A 333 -25.11 4.59 -18.42
N MET A 334 -24.80 3.62 -17.57
CA MET A 334 -23.97 2.48 -17.93
C MET A 334 -24.84 1.27 -18.27
N TYR A 335 -24.41 0.55 -19.30
CA TYR A 335 -25.01 -0.69 -19.73
C TYR A 335 -24.05 -1.85 -19.46
N TYR A 336 -24.56 -2.94 -18.91
CA TYR A 336 -23.82 -4.18 -18.71
C TYR A 336 -24.36 -5.25 -19.65
N HIS A 337 -23.48 -5.84 -20.46
CA HIS A 337 -23.85 -6.86 -21.42
C HIS A 337 -23.48 -8.24 -20.86
N ALA A 338 -24.47 -9.12 -20.73
CA ALA A 338 -24.28 -10.48 -20.25
C ALA A 338 -24.72 -11.51 -21.30
N SER A 339 -24.07 -12.68 -21.29
CA SER A 339 -24.54 -13.82 -22.08
C SER A 339 -25.86 -14.35 -21.51
N LEU A 340 -26.67 -14.99 -22.35
CA LEU A 340 -27.93 -15.63 -21.90
C LEU A 340 -27.62 -16.75 -20.90
N ASP A 341 -26.59 -17.54 -21.18
CA ASP A 341 -26.20 -18.69 -20.35
C ASP A 341 -25.71 -18.27 -18.98
N ASP A 342 -24.87 -17.23 -18.89
CA ASP A 342 -24.37 -16.73 -17.61
C ASP A 342 -25.49 -16.11 -16.78
N THR A 343 -26.37 -15.34 -17.44
CA THR A 343 -27.56 -14.79 -16.80
C THR A 343 -28.46 -15.91 -16.25
N GLN A 344 -28.69 -16.97 -17.04
CA GLN A 344 -29.52 -18.10 -16.64
C GLN A 344 -28.91 -18.86 -15.45
N LYS A 345 -27.61 -19.14 -15.49
CA LYS A 345 -26.88 -19.79 -14.39
C LYS A 345 -27.02 -18.98 -13.11
N GLU A 346 -26.87 -17.68 -13.21
CA GLU A 346 -26.85 -16.82 -12.03
C GLU A 346 -28.23 -16.63 -11.41
N VAL A 347 -29.28 -16.44 -12.22
CA VAL A 347 -30.66 -16.42 -11.72
C VAL A 347 -31.01 -17.74 -11.01
N LYS A 348 -30.60 -18.89 -11.55
CA LYS A 348 -30.79 -20.19 -10.88
C LYS A 348 -30.05 -20.27 -9.53
N LYS A 349 -28.87 -19.65 -9.40
CA LYS A 349 -28.15 -19.60 -8.12
C LYS A 349 -28.88 -18.70 -7.12
N MET A 350 -29.36 -17.54 -7.54
CA MET A 350 -30.13 -16.63 -6.68
C MET A 350 -31.41 -17.28 -6.16
N MET A 351 -32.11 -18.05 -7.00
CA MET A 351 -33.29 -18.82 -6.58
C MET A 351 -32.94 -19.87 -5.52
N LYS A 352 -31.82 -20.58 -5.67
CA LYS A 352 -31.36 -21.56 -4.67
C LYS A 352 -30.97 -20.97 -3.32
N ARG A 353 -30.73 -19.66 -3.25
CA ARG A 353 -30.35 -18.93 -2.03
C ARG A 353 -31.52 -18.15 -1.43
N ASP A 354 -32.73 -18.32 -1.97
CA ASP A 354 -33.93 -17.55 -1.62
C ASP A 354 -33.79 -16.02 -1.82
N GLU A 355 -32.70 -15.55 -2.44
CA GLU A 355 -32.43 -14.14 -2.70
C GLU A 355 -33.36 -13.60 -3.81
N TRP A 356 -33.68 -14.45 -4.79
CA TRP A 356 -34.48 -14.05 -5.95
C TRP A 356 -35.89 -13.58 -5.56
N ASP A 357 -36.51 -14.26 -4.60
CA ASP A 357 -37.89 -14.00 -4.19
C ASP A 357 -38.01 -12.90 -3.13
N GLN A 358 -36.91 -12.55 -2.46
CA GLN A 358 -36.84 -11.37 -1.59
C GLN A 358 -36.85 -10.04 -2.37
N ILE A 359 -36.56 -10.07 -3.68
CA ILE A 359 -36.56 -8.87 -4.53
C ILE A 359 -38.00 -8.50 -4.91
N ASN A 360 -38.57 -7.55 -4.18
CA ASN A 360 -39.91 -6.99 -4.45
C ASN A 360 -39.89 -5.88 -5.53
N ALA A 361 -38.71 -5.47 -6.00
CA ALA A 361 -38.56 -4.39 -6.98
C ALA A 361 -38.79 -4.88 -8.42
N PHE A 362 -39.51 -4.08 -9.21
CA PHE A 362 -39.74 -4.28 -10.66
C PHE A 362 -40.28 -5.67 -11.07
N PRO A 363 -41.45 -6.10 -10.55
CA PRO A 363 -42.00 -7.45 -10.80
C PRO A 363 -42.20 -7.77 -12.30
N LYS A 364 -42.57 -6.77 -13.11
CA LYS A 364 -42.71 -6.93 -14.57
C LYS A 364 -41.37 -7.26 -15.24
N LEU A 365 -40.29 -6.55 -14.89
CA LEU A 365 -38.95 -6.82 -15.43
C LEU A 365 -38.43 -8.19 -15.00
N LYS A 366 -38.72 -8.60 -13.75
CA LYS A 366 -38.38 -9.94 -13.23
C LYS A 366 -39.03 -11.04 -14.08
N GLN A 367 -40.33 -10.92 -14.37
CA GLN A 367 -41.06 -11.87 -15.23
C GLN A 367 -40.55 -11.87 -16.68
N ASP A 368 -40.29 -10.70 -17.25
CA ASP A 368 -39.78 -10.58 -18.62
C ASP A 368 -38.37 -11.18 -18.77
N LEU A 369 -37.53 -11.04 -17.74
CA LEU A 369 -36.21 -11.66 -17.69
C LEU A 369 -36.31 -13.19 -17.66
N LEU A 370 -37.15 -13.75 -16.77
CA LEU A 370 -37.38 -15.20 -16.67
C LEU A 370 -37.84 -15.81 -17.99
N LYS A 371 -38.76 -15.13 -18.69
CA LYS A 371 -39.21 -15.51 -20.04
C LYS A 371 -38.07 -15.51 -21.03
N LYS A 372 -37.20 -14.49 -21.03
CA LYS A 372 -36.05 -14.39 -21.94
C LYS A 372 -34.98 -15.45 -21.71
N ILE A 373 -34.79 -15.91 -20.48
CA ILE A 373 -33.79 -16.93 -20.12
C ILE A 373 -34.37 -18.36 -20.05
N ASN A 374 -35.61 -18.56 -20.52
CA ASN A 374 -36.31 -19.85 -20.53
C ASN A 374 -36.33 -20.57 -19.15
N ILE A 375 -36.52 -19.82 -18.07
CA ILE A 375 -36.77 -20.39 -16.73
C ILE A 375 -38.26 -20.25 -16.43
N GLN A 376 -38.95 -21.37 -16.21
CA GLN A 376 -40.29 -21.37 -15.60
C GLN A 376 -40.11 -21.18 -14.09
N HIS A 377 -40.50 -20.00 -13.58
CA HIS A 377 -40.59 -19.73 -12.14
C HIS A 377 -42.06 -19.77 -11.76
N ASN A 378 -42.43 -20.65 -10.84
CA ASN A 378 -43.76 -20.68 -10.25
C ASN A 378 -43.67 -19.95 -8.91
N PRO A 379 -44.30 -18.78 -8.73
CA PRO A 379 -44.15 -17.96 -7.52
C PRO A 379 -44.81 -18.57 -6.26
N ASP A 380 -45.36 -19.78 -6.37
CA ASP A 380 -46.14 -20.48 -5.33
C ASP A 380 -45.48 -21.80 -4.84
N ASP A 381 -44.23 -22.09 -5.25
CA ASP A 381 -43.45 -23.28 -4.81
C ASP A 381 -42.37 -22.93 -3.76
#